data_AF-A0A1I1NCH7-F1
#
_entry.id   AF-A0A1I1NCH7-F1
#
_cell.length_a   1.000
_cell.length_b   1.000
_cell.length_c   1.000
_cell.angle_alpha   90.00
_cell.angle_beta   90.00
_cell.angle_gamma   90.00
#
_symmetry.space_group_name_H-M   'P 1'
#
loop_
_entity.id
_entity.type
_entity.pdbx_description
1 polymer ?
#
loop_
_entity_poly.entity_id
_entity_poly.type
_entity_poly.pdbx_seq_one_letter_code
_entity_poly.pdbx_strand_id
1 'polypeptide(L)' 'YLTSSATFSQAKAAAIQSAADLYGSSSAEKTAVTNAFTAVGIN' A
#
# COMPACT_ATOMS: atom_id res chain seq x y z
N TYR A 1 -6.43 8.44 3.50
CA TYR A 1 -6.85 7.02 3.56
C TYR A 1 -6.94 6.46 4.98
N LEU A 2 -5.96 6.67 5.85
CA LEU A 2 -5.98 6.11 7.22
C LEU A 2 -6.91 6.88 8.17
N THR A 3 -7.33 6.19 9.24
CA THR A 3 -8.05 6.72 10.40
C THR A 3 -7.23 6.52 11.67
N SER A 4 -7.65 7.10 12.80
CA SER A 4 -6.92 7.04 14.08
C SER A 4 -6.70 5.62 14.62
N SER A 5 -7.51 4.65 14.20
CA SER A 5 -7.44 3.25 14.64
C SER A 5 -7.03 2.29 13.53
N ALA A 6 -6.31 2.78 12.51
CA ALA A 6 -5.94 1.96 11.37
C ALA A 6 -4.97 0.83 11.73
N THR A 7 -5.22 -0.36 11.20
CA THR A 7 -4.36 -1.55 11.33
C THR A 7 -3.28 -1.60 10.26
N PHE A 8 -2.31 -2.51 10.39
CA PHE A 8 -1.29 -2.73 9.35
C PHE A 8 -1.87 -3.16 7.99
N SER A 9 -2.94 -3.95 7.99
CA SER A 9 -3.62 -4.32 6.73
C SER A 9 -4.28 -3.11 6.06
N GLN A 10 -4.86 -2.21 6.85
CA GLN A 10 -5.41 -0.95 6.33
C GLN A 10 -4.30 0.01 5.88
N ALA A 11 -3.14 0.03 6.55
CA ALA A 11 -1.95 0.74 6.12
C ALA A 11 -1.44 0.27 4.75
N LYS A 12 -1.40 -1.06 4.52
CA LYS A 12 -1.07 -1.63 3.21
C LYS A 12 -2.01 -1.12 2.13
N ALA A 13 -3.32 -1.25 2.33
CA ALA A 13 -4.31 -0.84 1.34
C ALA A 13 -4.21 0.66 1.01
N ALA A 14 -4.06 1.50 2.03
CA ALA A 14 -3.89 2.94 1.89
C ALA A 14 -2.62 3.31 1.11
N ALA A 15 -1.50 2.65 1.40
CA ALA A 15 -0.22 2.90 0.73
C ALA A 15 -0.26 2.47 -0.75
N ILE A 16 -0.86 1.31 -1.04
CA ILE A 16 -1.06 0.83 -2.42
C ILE A 16 -1.93 1.81 -3.20
N GLN A 17 -3.02 2.30 -2.61
CA GLN A 17 -3.89 3.29 -3.25
C GLN A 17 -3.13 4.60 -3.51
N SER A 18 -2.42 5.11 -2.50
CA SER A 18 -1.64 6.35 -2.65
C SER A 18 -0.57 6.23 -3.75
N ALA A 19 0.08 5.07 -3.87
CA ALA A 19 1.04 4.82 -4.95
C ALA A 19 0.35 4.76 -6.32
N ALA A 20 -0.86 4.19 -6.41
CA ALA A 20 -1.65 4.22 -7.64
C ALA A 20 -2.07 5.64 -8.05
N ASP A 21 -2.41 6.50 -7.08
CA ASP A 21 -2.84 7.87 -7.37
C ASP A 21 -1.66 8.75 -7.85
N LEU A 22 -0.48 8.56 -7.26
CA LEU A 22 0.71 9.37 -7.57
C LEU A 22 1.45 8.90 -8.83
N TYR A 23 1.54 7.58 -9.04
CA TYR A 23 2.40 6.99 -10.08
C TYR A 23 1.61 6.22 -11.14
N GLY A 24 0.31 5.99 -10.91
CA GLY A 24 -0.57 5.24 -11.79
C GLY A 24 -0.82 3.80 -11.32
N SER A 25 -1.97 3.25 -11.72
CA SER A 25 -2.46 1.94 -11.28
C SER A 25 -1.60 0.74 -11.68
N SER A 26 -0.73 0.90 -12.69
CA SER A 26 0.17 -0.13 -13.23
C SER A 26 1.66 0.22 -13.03
N SER A 27 1.95 1.14 -12.10
CA SER A 27 3.29 1.64 -11.84
C SER A 27 4.20 0.63 -11.12
N ALA A 28 5.50 0.81 -11.27
CA ALA A 28 6.50 0.01 -10.56
C ALA A 28 6.44 0.29 -9.06
N GLU A 29 6.11 1.53 -8.67
CA GLU A 29 6.00 2.02 -7.30
C GLU A 29 4.86 1.31 -6.56
N LYS A 30 3.67 1.22 -7.16
CA LYS A 30 2.54 0.47 -6.57
C LYS A 30 2.91 -1.01 -6.36
N THR A 31 3.61 -1.60 -7.33
CA THR A 31 4.08 -2.99 -7.24
C THR A 31 5.11 -3.14 -6.11
N ALA A 32 6.07 -2.23 -6.02
CA ALA A 32 7.09 -2.23 -4.98
C ALA A 32 6.50 -2.08 -3.58
N VAL A 33 5.55 -1.16 -3.39
CA VAL A 33 4.82 -0.98 -2.12
C VAL A 33 4.07 -2.27 -1.75
N THR A 34 3.35 -2.86 -2.71
CA THR A 34 2.64 -4.14 -2.48
C THR A 34 3.60 -5.23 -2.00
N ASN A 35 4.73 -5.40 -2.67
CA ASN A 35 5.73 -6.40 -2.35
C ASN A 35 6.40 -6.15 -0.99
N ALA A 36 6.67 -4.89 -0.64
CA ALA A 36 7.28 -4.53 0.64
C ALA A 36 6.42 -4.94 1.84
N PHE A 37 5.10 -4.70 1.78
CA PHE A 37 4.17 -5.15 2.83
C PHE A 37 4.07 -6.68 2.90
N THR A 38 3.99 -7.35 1.76
CA THR A 38 3.96 -8.83 1.69
C THR A 38 5.24 -9.44 2.27
N ALA A 39 6.41 -8.86 2.00
CA ALA A 39 7.70 -9.35 2.48
C ALA A 39 7.82 -9.34 4.02
N VAL A 40 7.09 -8.44 4.69
CA VAL A 40 7.03 -8.37 6.16
C VAL A 40 5.81 -9.11 6.74
N GLY A 41 5.13 -9.94 5.92
CA GLY A 41 4.01 -10.77 6.35
C GLY A 41 2.66 -10.06 6.45
N ILE A 42 2.54 -8.83 5.94
CA ILE A 42 1.28 -8.09 5.90
C ILE A 42 0.63 -8.38 4.54
N ASN A 43 -0.29 -9.35 4.53
CA ASN A 43 -1.03 -9.77 3.33
C ASN A 43 -2.33 -9.00 3.12
#